data_AF-C6E8H8-F1
#
_entry.id   AF-C6E8H8-F1
#
_cell.length_a   1.000
_cell.length_b   1.000
_cell.length_c   1.000
_cell.angle_alpha   90.00
_cell.angle_beta   90.00
_cell.angle_gamma   90.00
#
_symmetry.space_group_name_H-M   'P 1'
#
loop_
_entity.id
_entity.type
_entity.pdbx_description
1 polymer ?
#
loop_
_entity_poly.entity_id
_entity_poly.type
_entity_poly.pdbx_seq_one_letter_code
_entity_poly.pdbx_strand_id
1 'polypeptide(L)'
;MSTPCLIWRFGRHPFSSTELRRHIVSIGNNGVLRPGGSYGTTRHDVEDIFARDFPALTAGWKRKRLLLYAHGGLVDEASAVQRVAEYRTELLKAEIYPLAFIWHSDMFTTITNILTDAMRKRRSEGFLDDSLDFMLDRLDDALGPVARLAGKPLWSEMKQNALAAGTGEEGGARVVLEQINGLPADVEIHIVGHSAGSIFHAPVVEGLAKTGRPIKSCILWAPACTTALFKQSYLPSIDSGHIGRFTLFTLNDKAEQCDNCARIYNKSLLYQVSNAFEAWPHIPLFKDGVPLLGLERCIESDSRLRDLFSGKNADWVRAPNDLKDSPCDYSTARHHGDFDDDQATVRATQARMLGKTELKGEFSFEVTKSSSRRRRANLSR
;
A
#
# COMPACT_ATOMS: atom_id res chain seq x y z
N MET A 1 54.25 -18.88 -11.37
CA MET A 1 53.61 -17.94 -10.42
C MET A 1 52.66 -17.09 -11.24
N SER A 2 51.39 -17.47 -11.27
CA SER A 2 50.35 -16.86 -12.10
C SER A 2 49.31 -16.25 -11.17
N THR A 3 49.23 -14.93 -11.16
CA THR A 3 48.27 -14.17 -10.34
C THR A 3 46.93 -14.10 -11.09
N PRO A 4 45.77 -14.40 -10.47
CA PRO A 4 44.49 -14.38 -11.17
C PRO A 4 43.92 -12.96 -11.26
N CYS A 5 43.40 -12.63 -12.44
CA CYS A 5 42.66 -11.42 -12.74
C CYS A 5 41.24 -11.52 -12.11
N LEU A 6 40.92 -10.66 -11.15
CA LEU A 6 39.55 -10.51 -10.63
C LEU A 6 38.74 -9.61 -11.57
N ILE A 7 37.87 -10.25 -12.36
CA ILE A 7 36.80 -9.57 -13.11
C ILE A 7 35.71 -9.17 -12.11
N TRP A 8 35.62 -7.89 -11.79
CA TRP A 8 34.47 -7.31 -11.08
C TRP A 8 33.29 -7.18 -12.05
N ARG A 9 32.32 -8.11 -11.96
CA ARG A 9 30.99 -7.92 -12.54
C ARG A 9 30.17 -6.99 -11.66
N PHE A 10 30.15 -5.70 -11.99
CA PHE A 10 29.13 -4.77 -11.47
C PHE A 10 27.99 -4.66 -12.48
N GLY A 11 26.88 -5.34 -12.20
CA GLY A 11 25.59 -5.02 -12.81
C GLY A 11 24.98 -3.82 -12.09
N ARG A 12 25.17 -2.61 -12.61
CA ARG A 12 24.40 -1.42 -12.23
C ARG A 12 23.90 -0.75 -13.50
N HIS A 13 22.64 -0.96 -13.85
CA HIS A 13 21.94 -0.02 -14.71
C HIS A 13 21.05 0.85 -13.82
N PRO A 14 21.50 2.08 -13.45
CA PRO A 14 20.56 3.07 -12.97
C PRO A 14 19.57 3.34 -14.11
N PHE A 15 18.29 3.04 -13.91
CA PHE A 15 17.26 3.37 -14.87
C PHE A 15 17.29 4.87 -15.17
N SER A 16 17.13 5.26 -16.44
CA SER A 16 17.05 6.69 -16.73
C SER A 16 15.75 7.26 -16.15
N SER A 17 15.80 8.50 -15.64
CA SER A 17 14.62 9.17 -15.06
C SER A 17 13.44 9.18 -16.03
N THR A 18 13.71 9.29 -17.34
CA THR A 18 12.72 9.23 -18.42
C THR A 18 11.98 7.89 -18.47
N GLU A 19 12.68 6.77 -18.27
CA GLU A 19 12.05 5.44 -18.32
C GLU A 19 11.13 5.15 -17.13
N LEU A 20 11.38 5.79 -15.99
CA LEU A 20 10.52 5.68 -14.81
C LEU A 20 9.35 6.65 -14.87
N ARG A 21 9.52 7.84 -15.44
CA ARG A 21 8.46 8.85 -15.57
C ARG A 21 7.21 8.33 -16.27
N ARG A 22 7.36 7.50 -17.31
CA ARG A 22 6.21 6.87 -18.00
C ARG A 22 5.38 5.90 -17.15
N HIS A 23 5.84 5.56 -15.95
CA HIS A 23 5.17 4.67 -15.00
C HIS A 23 4.75 5.38 -13.71
N ILE A 24 4.90 6.71 -13.61
CA ILE A 24 4.67 7.47 -12.39
C ILE A 24 3.69 8.61 -12.66
N VAL A 25 2.70 8.73 -11.78
CA VAL A 25 1.78 9.87 -11.70
C VAL A 25 1.95 10.50 -10.33
N SER A 26 2.59 11.67 -10.28
CA SER A 26 2.82 12.41 -9.05
C SER A 26 1.58 13.21 -8.65
N ILE A 27 1.10 12.96 -7.43
CA ILE A 27 -0.06 13.60 -6.83
C ILE A 27 0.39 14.50 -5.68
N GLY A 28 -0.05 15.76 -5.71
CA GLY A 28 0.22 16.77 -4.69
C GLY A 28 -0.97 17.05 -3.79
N ASN A 29 -0.90 18.19 -3.12
CA ASN A 29 -1.91 18.69 -2.19
C ASN A 29 -3.29 18.76 -2.83
N ASN A 30 -4.35 18.52 -2.05
CA ASN A 30 -5.73 18.48 -2.54
C ASN A 30 -5.98 17.40 -3.61
N GLY A 31 -5.06 16.44 -3.76
CA GLY A 31 -5.20 15.33 -4.72
C GLY A 31 -4.94 15.71 -6.18
N VAL A 32 -4.44 16.90 -6.47
CA VAL A 32 -4.19 17.34 -7.86
C VAL A 32 -2.85 16.81 -8.38
N LEU A 33 -2.65 16.80 -9.70
CA LEU A 33 -1.34 16.48 -10.28
C LEU A 33 -0.26 17.45 -9.79
N ARG A 34 0.96 16.97 -9.58
CA ARG A 34 2.10 17.77 -9.12
C ARG A 34 3.12 17.95 -10.25
N PRO A 35 3.15 19.08 -10.97
CA PRO A 35 4.11 19.32 -12.07
C PRO A 35 5.58 19.45 -11.63
N GLY A 36 5.82 19.84 -10.37
CA GLY A 36 7.17 20.10 -9.84
C GLY A 36 7.85 18.88 -9.23
N GLY A 37 9.18 18.89 -9.16
CA GLY A 37 10.00 17.81 -8.58
C GLY A 37 10.62 16.88 -9.63
N SER A 38 11.44 15.92 -9.18
CA SER A 38 12.17 15.01 -10.07
C SER A 38 11.26 14.13 -10.94
N TYR A 39 10.07 13.80 -10.43
CA TYR A 39 9.04 12.99 -11.10
C TYR A 39 7.72 13.74 -11.25
N GLY A 40 7.76 15.07 -11.34
CA GLY A 40 6.57 15.88 -11.53
C GLY A 40 5.77 15.45 -12.76
N THR A 41 4.45 15.53 -12.66
CA THR A 41 3.49 15.10 -13.67
C THR A 41 2.49 16.21 -13.95
N THR A 42 2.33 16.56 -15.21
CA THR A 42 1.28 17.43 -15.74
C THR A 42 0.17 16.59 -16.37
N ARG A 43 -0.97 17.22 -16.71
CA ARG A 43 -2.01 16.55 -17.51
C ARG A 43 -1.46 16.02 -18.83
N HIS A 44 -0.62 16.80 -19.51
CA HIS A 44 -0.01 16.40 -20.78
C HIS A 44 0.90 15.18 -20.61
N ASP A 45 1.65 15.09 -19.51
CA ASP A 45 2.47 13.90 -19.22
C ASP A 45 1.59 12.64 -19.05
N VAL A 46 0.42 12.78 -18.39
CA VAL A 46 -0.55 11.67 -18.30
C VAL A 46 -1.06 11.28 -19.68
N GLU A 47 -1.46 12.25 -20.50
CA GLU A 47 -1.90 11.99 -21.89
C GLU A 47 -0.81 11.27 -22.70
N ASP A 48 0.45 11.70 -22.61
CA ASP A 48 1.60 11.09 -23.26
C ASP A 48 1.82 9.63 -22.83
N ILE A 49 1.64 9.32 -21.53
CA ILE A 49 1.73 7.95 -21.02
C ILE A 49 0.75 7.05 -21.77
N PHE A 50 -0.49 7.49 -21.96
CA PHE A 50 -1.54 6.66 -22.56
C PHE A 50 -1.56 6.71 -24.09
N ALA A 51 -1.16 7.82 -24.71
CA ALA A 51 -1.16 8.00 -26.15
C ALA A 51 0.11 7.47 -26.83
N ARG A 52 1.26 7.52 -26.15
CA ARG A 52 2.57 7.13 -26.71
C ARG A 52 3.18 5.94 -25.97
N ASP A 53 3.41 6.08 -24.66
CA ASP A 53 4.31 5.15 -23.96
C ASP A 53 3.66 3.78 -23.71
N PHE A 54 2.40 3.75 -23.30
CA PHE A 54 1.63 2.51 -23.10
C PHE A 54 1.45 1.74 -24.42
N PRO A 55 0.98 2.34 -25.53
CA PRO A 55 0.90 1.64 -26.82
C PRO A 55 2.26 1.13 -27.31
N ALA A 56 3.32 1.93 -27.20
CA ALA A 56 4.66 1.54 -27.66
C ALA A 56 5.21 0.35 -26.87
N LEU A 57 5.09 0.35 -25.54
CA LEU A 57 5.61 -0.72 -24.68
C LEU A 57 4.78 -2.00 -24.75
N THR A 58 3.49 -1.89 -25.07
CA THR A 58 2.56 -3.04 -25.08
C THR A 58 2.25 -3.58 -26.49
N ALA A 59 2.85 -3.02 -27.55
CA ALA A 59 2.56 -3.39 -28.94
C ALA A 59 2.75 -4.89 -29.24
N GLY A 60 3.74 -5.54 -28.63
CA GLY A 60 4.05 -6.96 -28.83
C GLY A 60 3.42 -7.91 -27.80
N TRP A 61 2.60 -7.41 -26.86
CA TRP A 61 2.07 -8.24 -25.78
C TRP A 61 0.87 -9.06 -26.25
N LYS A 62 0.81 -10.32 -25.81
CA LYS A 62 -0.33 -11.20 -26.06
C LYS A 62 -1.57 -10.74 -25.29
N ARG A 63 -1.38 -10.24 -24.07
CA ARG A 63 -2.44 -9.64 -23.26
C ARG A 63 -1.96 -8.35 -22.64
N LYS A 64 -2.66 -7.26 -22.92
CA LYS A 64 -2.36 -5.94 -22.34
C LYS A 64 -2.97 -5.84 -20.95
N ARG A 65 -2.15 -5.58 -19.94
CA ARG A 65 -2.59 -5.37 -18.56
C ARG A 65 -2.07 -4.04 -18.05
N LEU A 66 -2.94 -3.24 -17.46
CA LEU A 66 -2.59 -2.00 -16.77
C LEU A 66 -2.77 -2.22 -15.27
N LEU A 67 -1.69 -2.06 -14.53
CA LEU A 67 -1.70 -2.08 -13.06
C LEU A 67 -1.70 -0.65 -12.54
N LEU A 68 -2.74 -0.29 -11.79
CA LEU A 68 -2.82 0.93 -10.99
C LEU A 68 -2.30 0.64 -9.58
N TYR A 69 -1.11 1.15 -9.25
CA TYR A 69 -0.48 0.96 -7.95
C TYR A 69 -0.55 2.24 -7.12
N ALA A 70 -0.98 2.15 -5.87
CA ALA A 70 -0.87 3.24 -4.89
C ALA A 70 -0.14 2.73 -3.65
N HIS A 71 1.01 3.33 -3.35
CA HIS A 71 1.83 2.95 -2.21
C HIS A 71 1.18 3.37 -0.88
N GLY A 72 1.69 2.81 0.22
CA GLY A 72 1.33 3.22 1.57
C GLY A 72 1.96 4.55 1.97
N GLY A 73 1.32 5.29 2.86
CA GLY A 73 1.78 6.64 3.21
C GLY A 73 3.09 6.70 4.02
N LEU A 74 3.58 5.56 4.57
CA LEU A 74 4.83 5.47 5.33
C LEU A 74 6.12 5.56 4.50
N VAL A 75 6.00 5.58 3.17
CA VAL A 75 7.14 5.43 2.27
C VAL A 75 7.46 6.78 1.66
N ASP A 76 8.70 7.26 1.81
CA ASP A 76 9.18 8.50 1.19
C ASP A 76 9.09 8.42 -0.36
N GLU A 77 9.05 9.57 -1.04
CA GLU A 77 8.90 9.63 -2.50
C GLU A 77 9.99 8.80 -3.22
N ALA A 78 11.24 8.88 -2.77
CA ALA A 78 12.36 8.16 -3.38
C ALA A 78 12.25 6.64 -3.18
N SER A 79 11.83 6.19 -2.00
CA SER A 79 11.57 4.78 -1.71
C SER A 79 10.39 4.24 -2.53
N ALA A 80 9.33 5.02 -2.70
CA ALA A 80 8.17 4.62 -3.51
C ALA A 80 8.55 4.49 -4.99
N VAL A 81 9.30 5.46 -5.53
CA VAL A 81 9.84 5.41 -6.90
C VAL A 81 10.82 4.25 -7.08
N GLN A 82 11.72 4.04 -6.12
CA GLN A 82 12.64 2.91 -6.15
C GLN A 82 11.87 1.59 -6.20
N ARG A 83 10.77 1.46 -5.44
CA ARG A 83 9.96 0.24 -5.46
C ARG A 83 9.32 -0.02 -6.82
N VAL A 84 8.81 1.02 -7.45
CA VAL A 84 8.26 0.93 -8.82
C VAL A 84 9.36 0.48 -9.78
N ALA A 85 10.57 1.02 -9.67
CA ALA A 85 11.71 0.62 -10.51
C ALA A 85 12.08 -0.87 -10.34
N GLU A 86 12.04 -1.37 -9.10
CA GLU A 86 12.34 -2.76 -8.76
C GLU A 86 11.30 -3.73 -9.34
N TYR A 87 10.00 -3.46 -9.18
CA TYR A 87 8.95 -4.31 -9.72
C TYR A 87 8.81 -4.24 -11.24
N ARG A 88 9.09 -3.07 -11.81
CA ARG A 88 8.80 -2.76 -13.21
C ARG A 88 9.35 -3.80 -14.16
N THR A 89 10.61 -4.20 -13.97
CA THR A 89 11.27 -5.14 -14.89
C THR A 89 10.50 -6.45 -14.98
N GLU A 90 10.12 -7.02 -13.84
CA GLU A 90 9.42 -8.30 -13.79
C GLU A 90 7.94 -8.20 -14.17
N LEU A 91 7.29 -7.07 -13.85
CA LEU A 91 5.92 -6.81 -14.29
C LEU A 91 5.83 -6.67 -15.82
N LEU A 92 6.76 -5.94 -16.45
CA LEU A 92 6.79 -5.79 -17.90
C LEU A 92 7.08 -7.11 -18.62
N LYS A 93 7.99 -7.95 -18.07
CA LYS A 93 8.20 -9.32 -18.57
C LYS A 93 6.95 -10.18 -18.51
N ALA A 94 6.07 -9.92 -17.53
CA ALA A 94 4.79 -10.59 -17.36
C ALA A 94 3.65 -9.94 -18.16
N GLU A 95 3.94 -9.00 -19.07
CA GLU A 95 2.93 -8.23 -19.82
C GLU A 95 1.98 -7.45 -18.90
N ILE A 96 2.53 -6.84 -17.84
CA ILE A 96 1.83 -5.94 -16.91
C ILE A 96 2.52 -4.58 -16.94
N TYR A 97 1.79 -3.54 -17.30
CA TYR A 97 2.26 -2.17 -17.29
C TYR A 97 1.97 -1.55 -15.91
N PRO A 98 2.99 -1.31 -15.06
CA PRO A 98 2.76 -0.60 -13.80
C PRO A 98 2.59 0.89 -14.05
N LEU A 99 1.53 1.47 -13.49
CA LEU A 99 1.32 2.90 -13.35
C LEU A 99 1.12 3.21 -11.87
N ALA A 100 2.09 3.87 -11.28
CA ALA A 100 2.14 4.14 -9.85
C ALA A 100 1.73 5.58 -9.54
N PHE A 101 0.77 5.72 -8.64
CA PHE A 101 0.45 7.00 -8.02
C PHE A 101 1.42 7.23 -6.87
N ILE A 102 2.24 8.27 -7.00
CA ILE A 102 3.20 8.69 -5.97
C ILE A 102 2.61 9.92 -5.27
N TRP A 103 2.31 9.79 -3.99
CA TRP A 103 1.47 10.75 -3.27
C TRP A 103 1.88 10.89 -1.80
N HIS A 104 1.79 12.12 -1.28
CA HIS A 104 1.88 12.49 0.16
C HIS A 104 2.66 11.53 1.08
N SER A 105 3.95 11.37 0.79
CA SER A 105 4.86 10.50 1.51
C SER A 105 5.43 11.10 2.82
N ASP A 106 5.31 12.42 2.99
CA ASP A 106 5.87 13.14 4.15
C ASP A 106 4.94 13.19 5.38
N MET A 107 3.65 12.86 5.20
CA MET A 107 2.66 13.00 6.28
C MET A 107 2.83 11.92 7.35
N PHE A 108 3.14 10.69 6.96
CA PHE A 108 3.40 9.64 7.93
C PHE A 108 4.76 9.74 8.58
N THR A 109 5.80 10.22 7.89
CA THR A 109 7.09 10.49 8.53
C THR A 109 6.89 11.53 9.65
N THR A 110 6.07 12.55 9.39
CA THR A 110 5.64 13.53 10.39
C THR A 110 4.88 12.89 11.55
N ILE A 111 3.89 12.02 11.28
CA ILE A 111 3.18 11.27 12.34
C ILE A 111 4.16 10.43 13.17
N THR A 112 5.10 9.72 12.54
CA THR A 112 6.10 8.92 13.27
C THR A 112 7.08 9.78 14.09
N ASN A 113 7.43 10.97 13.60
CA ASN A 113 8.27 11.91 14.33
C ASN A 113 7.55 12.49 15.55
N ILE A 114 6.28 12.87 15.40
CA ILE A 114 5.42 13.32 16.52
C ILE A 114 5.36 12.26 17.61
N LEU A 115 5.16 10.99 17.23
CA LEU A 115 5.17 9.86 18.16
C LEU A 115 6.53 9.74 18.86
N THR A 116 7.63 9.90 18.12
CA THR A 116 9.00 9.83 18.66
C THR A 116 9.24 10.94 19.68
N ASP A 117 8.79 12.15 19.39
CA ASP A 117 8.97 13.31 20.26
C ASP A 117 8.12 13.23 21.52
N ALA A 118 6.88 12.73 21.41
CA ALA A 118 6.02 12.47 22.56
C ALA A 118 6.68 11.48 23.55
N MET A 119 7.34 10.43 23.05
CA MET A 119 8.10 9.51 23.89
C MET A 119 9.37 10.13 24.48
N ARG A 120 10.13 10.92 23.70
CA ARG A 120 11.37 11.55 24.16
C ARG A 120 11.12 12.51 25.31
N LYS A 121 10.09 13.36 25.21
CA LYS A 121 9.68 14.29 26.28
C LYS A 121 9.34 13.56 27.58
N ARG A 122 8.76 12.37 27.48
CA ARG A 122 8.47 11.54 28.65
C ARG A 122 9.71 10.91 29.27
N ARG A 123 10.69 10.45 28.48
CA ARG A 123 11.97 9.91 29.00
C ARG A 123 12.80 10.96 29.74
N SER A 124 12.68 12.24 29.38
CA SER A 124 13.33 13.33 30.11
C SER A 124 12.65 13.68 31.43
N GLU A 125 11.44 13.21 31.69
CA GLU A 125 10.62 13.61 32.85
C GLU A 125 10.43 12.52 33.93
N GLY A 126 11.04 11.32 33.83
CA GLY A 126 10.90 10.30 34.89
C GLY A 126 11.88 9.12 34.84
N PHE A 127 12.50 8.85 35.99
CA PHE A 127 13.22 7.61 36.37
C PHE A 127 12.23 6.52 36.82
N LEU A 128 12.41 5.25 36.41
CA LEU A 128 12.48 4.02 37.24
C LEU A 128 12.09 2.70 36.51
N ASP A 129 12.57 1.64 37.15
CA ASP A 129 12.83 0.23 36.83
C ASP A 129 11.61 -0.71 36.81
N ASP A 130 11.77 -1.88 36.15
CA ASP A 130 11.11 -3.21 36.23
C ASP A 130 9.61 -3.42 36.55
N SER A 131 8.80 -2.39 36.83
CA SER A 131 7.32 -2.51 36.93
C SER A 131 6.60 -2.18 35.62
N LEU A 132 7.34 -2.10 34.50
CA LEU A 132 6.88 -1.55 33.24
C LEU A 132 5.93 -2.49 32.47
N ASP A 133 6.12 -3.81 32.51
CA ASP A 133 5.37 -4.73 31.62
C ASP A 133 3.87 -4.76 31.90
N PHE A 134 3.43 -4.57 33.15
CA PHE A 134 2.01 -4.46 33.49
C PHE A 134 1.42 -3.07 33.20
N MET A 135 2.26 -2.04 33.14
CA MET A 135 1.83 -0.67 32.81
C MET A 135 1.83 -0.40 31.30
N LEU A 136 2.59 -1.15 30.48
CA LEU A 136 2.70 -0.92 29.04
C LEU A 136 1.35 -0.99 28.30
N ASP A 137 0.44 -1.89 28.70
CA ASP A 137 -0.91 -1.98 28.11
C ASP A 137 -1.82 -0.79 28.50
N ARG A 138 -1.63 -0.16 29.66
CA ARG A 138 -2.33 1.09 30.05
C ARG A 138 -1.61 2.36 29.58
N LEU A 139 -0.37 2.23 29.10
CA LEU A 139 0.46 3.34 28.64
C LEU A 139 0.08 3.81 27.23
N ASP A 140 -0.40 2.90 26.37
CA ASP A 140 -0.98 3.22 25.07
C ASP A 140 -2.15 4.22 25.22
N ASP A 141 -2.92 4.09 26.31
CA ASP A 141 -4.08 4.95 26.63
C ASP A 141 -3.67 6.36 27.09
N ALA A 142 -2.48 6.52 27.69
CA ALA A 142 -1.97 7.80 28.17
C ALA A 142 -1.30 8.64 27.06
N LEU A 143 -0.70 7.99 26.05
CA LEU A 143 -0.14 8.65 24.86
C LEU A 143 -1.22 8.99 23.81
N GLY A 144 -2.34 8.26 23.84
CA GLY A 144 -3.47 8.43 22.92
C GLY A 144 -3.90 9.89 22.73
N PRO A 145 -4.14 10.69 23.80
CA PRO A 145 -4.59 12.08 23.66
C PRO A 145 -3.59 13.02 22.97
N VAL A 146 -2.30 12.97 23.33
CA VAL A 146 -1.27 13.84 22.75
C VAL A 146 -0.95 13.46 21.31
N ALA A 147 -0.80 12.15 21.06
CA ALA A 147 -0.60 11.64 19.70
C ALA A 147 -1.80 11.97 18.81
N ARG A 148 -3.03 11.84 19.33
CA ARG A 148 -4.26 12.18 18.59
C ARG A 148 -4.34 13.67 18.25
N LEU A 149 -4.01 14.58 19.17
CA LEU A 149 -4.08 16.03 18.93
C LEU A 149 -3.23 16.46 17.72
N ALA A 150 -2.05 15.86 17.55
CA ALA A 150 -1.16 16.19 16.45
C ALA A 150 -1.35 15.27 15.22
N GLY A 151 -1.66 13.99 15.41
CA GLY A 151 -1.75 12.99 14.34
C GLY A 151 -3.10 12.93 13.61
N LYS A 152 -4.23 13.17 14.29
CA LYS A 152 -5.57 13.13 13.66
C LYS A 152 -5.74 14.18 12.56
N PRO A 153 -5.29 15.45 12.72
CA PRO A 153 -5.38 16.43 11.65
C PRO A 153 -4.59 16.00 10.41
N LEU A 154 -3.33 15.58 10.59
CA LEU A 154 -2.46 15.10 9.51
C LEU A 154 -3.05 13.89 8.79
N TRP A 155 -3.57 12.93 9.54
CA TRP A 155 -4.26 11.76 8.99
C TRP A 155 -5.52 12.15 8.21
N SER A 156 -6.31 13.09 8.76
CA SER A 156 -7.54 13.56 8.11
C SER A 156 -7.25 14.27 6.79
N GLU A 157 -6.23 15.15 6.77
CA GLU A 157 -5.76 15.84 5.57
C GLU A 157 -5.25 14.84 4.52
N MET A 158 -4.45 13.85 4.94
CA MET A 158 -3.98 12.80 4.04
C MET A 158 -5.14 12.02 3.40
N LYS A 159 -6.18 11.67 4.18
CA LYS A 159 -7.38 11.02 3.64
C LYS A 159 -8.15 11.93 2.68
N GLN A 160 -8.29 13.21 3.02
CA GLN A 160 -8.96 14.18 2.15
C GLN A 160 -8.24 14.30 0.81
N ASN A 161 -6.91 14.42 0.81
CA ASN A 161 -6.12 14.49 -0.43
C ASN A 161 -6.21 13.19 -1.24
N ALA A 162 -6.17 12.02 -0.57
CA ALA A 162 -6.33 10.72 -1.21
C ALA A 162 -7.68 10.59 -1.93
N LEU A 163 -8.77 11.00 -1.26
CA LEU A 163 -10.11 10.95 -1.84
C LEU A 163 -10.28 12.00 -2.95
N ALA A 164 -9.79 13.22 -2.72
CA ALA A 164 -9.85 14.32 -3.69
C ALA A 164 -9.14 14.00 -5.01
N ALA A 165 -8.14 13.12 -4.99
CA ALA A 165 -7.45 12.70 -6.21
C ALA A 165 -8.39 12.04 -7.25
N GLY A 166 -9.44 11.34 -6.80
CA GLY A 166 -10.42 10.73 -7.68
C GLY A 166 -11.78 11.44 -7.72
N THR A 167 -12.12 12.26 -6.72
CA THR A 167 -13.42 12.97 -6.65
C THR A 167 -13.36 14.44 -7.04
N GLY A 168 -12.21 15.08 -6.91
CA GLY A 168 -12.02 16.49 -7.20
C GLY A 168 -12.08 16.79 -8.69
N GLU A 169 -12.58 17.96 -9.05
CA GLU A 169 -12.65 18.40 -10.46
C GLU A 169 -11.25 18.44 -11.10
N GLU A 170 -10.19 18.76 -10.36
CA GLU A 170 -8.81 18.70 -10.87
C GLU A 170 -8.03 17.49 -10.34
N GLY A 171 -8.73 16.48 -9.80
CA GLY A 171 -8.12 15.31 -9.18
C GLY A 171 -7.21 14.55 -10.15
N GLY A 172 -5.97 14.30 -9.75
CA GLY A 172 -4.98 13.68 -10.65
C GLY A 172 -5.30 12.24 -11.03
N ALA A 173 -5.94 11.47 -10.15
CA ALA A 173 -6.43 10.13 -10.50
C ALA A 173 -7.62 10.21 -11.47
N ARG A 174 -8.45 11.26 -11.39
CA ARG A 174 -9.54 11.52 -12.35
C ARG A 174 -8.99 11.70 -13.77
N VAL A 175 -7.88 12.44 -13.93
CA VAL A 175 -7.20 12.59 -15.22
C VAL A 175 -6.76 11.23 -15.80
N VAL A 176 -6.22 10.35 -14.95
CA VAL A 176 -5.83 8.99 -15.36
C VAL A 176 -7.06 8.15 -15.76
N LEU A 177 -8.16 8.25 -15.01
CA LEU A 177 -9.41 7.56 -15.32
C LEU A 177 -10.01 7.98 -16.68
N GLU A 178 -9.92 9.27 -17.04
CA GLU A 178 -10.31 9.76 -18.36
C GLU A 178 -9.56 9.02 -19.48
N GLN A 179 -8.24 8.85 -19.32
CA GLN A 179 -7.42 8.15 -20.31
C GLN A 179 -7.73 6.65 -20.36
N ILE A 180 -7.96 6.01 -19.20
CA ILE A 180 -8.31 4.58 -19.12
C ILE A 180 -9.63 4.28 -19.83
N ASN A 181 -10.58 5.22 -19.81
CA ASN A 181 -11.84 5.08 -20.52
C ASN A 181 -11.67 5.08 -22.05
N GLY A 182 -10.62 5.74 -22.57
CA GLY A 182 -10.27 5.72 -23.99
C GLY A 182 -9.45 4.51 -24.45
N LEU A 183 -8.91 3.73 -23.52
CA LEU A 183 -8.14 2.52 -23.85
C LEU A 183 -9.05 1.41 -24.44
N PRO A 184 -8.51 0.51 -25.28
CA PRO A 184 -9.25 -0.64 -25.80
C PRO A 184 -9.91 -1.50 -24.69
N ALA A 185 -11.07 -2.08 -25.00
CA ALA A 185 -11.88 -2.85 -24.03
C ALA A 185 -11.18 -4.11 -23.50
N ASP A 186 -10.24 -4.67 -24.28
CA ASP A 186 -9.48 -5.88 -23.97
C ASP A 186 -8.28 -5.66 -23.04
N VAL A 187 -7.93 -4.40 -22.74
CA VAL A 187 -6.93 -4.06 -21.72
C VAL A 187 -7.47 -4.43 -20.33
N GLU A 188 -6.79 -5.33 -19.64
CA GLU A 188 -7.15 -5.77 -18.29
C GLU A 188 -6.68 -4.73 -17.25
N ILE A 189 -7.61 -4.22 -16.44
CA ILE A 189 -7.31 -3.27 -15.37
C ILE A 189 -7.10 -4.02 -14.06
N HIS A 190 -5.96 -3.81 -13.42
CA HIS A 190 -5.63 -4.35 -12.11
C HIS A 190 -5.34 -3.22 -11.12
N ILE A 191 -5.75 -3.38 -9.87
CA ILE A 191 -5.53 -2.40 -8.81
C ILE A 191 -4.73 -3.06 -7.69
N VAL A 192 -3.67 -2.40 -7.24
CA VAL A 192 -2.92 -2.77 -6.03
C VAL A 192 -2.80 -1.54 -5.13
N GLY A 193 -3.21 -1.67 -3.87
CA GLY A 193 -3.11 -0.60 -2.87
C GLY A 193 -2.51 -1.11 -1.57
N HIS A 194 -1.46 -0.44 -1.08
CA HIS A 194 -0.88 -0.73 0.24
C HIS A 194 -1.32 0.30 1.27
N SER A 195 -1.73 -0.11 2.47
CA SER A 195 -2.01 0.81 3.59
C SER A 195 -2.98 1.92 3.14
N ALA A 196 -2.58 3.19 3.26
CA ALA A 196 -3.37 4.34 2.84
C ALA A 196 -3.67 4.39 1.33
N GLY A 197 -2.96 3.64 0.48
CA GLY A 197 -3.28 3.46 -0.94
C GLY A 197 -4.67 2.83 -1.14
N SER A 198 -5.20 2.10 -0.16
CA SER A 198 -6.60 1.64 -0.15
C SER A 198 -7.63 2.77 0.01
N ILE A 199 -7.25 3.91 0.58
CA ILE A 199 -8.10 5.10 0.67
C ILE A 199 -8.05 5.85 -0.66
N PHE A 200 -6.84 5.99 -1.23
CA PHE A 200 -6.63 6.59 -2.56
C PHE A 200 -7.41 5.87 -3.65
N HIS A 201 -7.41 4.52 -3.64
CA HIS A 201 -8.12 3.73 -4.65
C HIS A 201 -9.64 3.68 -4.47
N ALA A 202 -10.19 4.14 -3.34
CA ALA A 202 -11.64 4.14 -3.12
C ALA A 202 -12.40 4.90 -4.24
N PRO A 203 -12.09 6.18 -4.52
CA PRO A 203 -12.72 6.89 -5.64
C PRO A 203 -12.26 6.38 -7.01
N VAL A 204 -11.10 5.73 -7.12
CA VAL A 204 -10.65 5.12 -8.39
C VAL A 204 -11.56 3.95 -8.77
N VAL A 205 -11.90 3.09 -7.81
CA VAL A 205 -12.84 1.98 -8.01
C VAL A 205 -14.23 2.50 -8.35
N GLU A 206 -14.72 3.52 -7.65
CA GLU A 206 -16.00 4.14 -7.96
C GLU A 206 -16.02 4.77 -9.37
N GLY A 207 -14.92 5.40 -9.77
CA GLY A 207 -14.76 6.01 -11.10
C GLY A 207 -14.82 4.98 -12.23
N LEU A 208 -14.11 3.86 -12.09
CA LEU A 208 -14.15 2.75 -13.05
C LEU A 208 -15.54 2.09 -13.11
N ALA A 209 -16.20 1.96 -11.96
CA ALA A 209 -17.57 1.45 -11.89
C ALA A 209 -18.55 2.37 -12.65
N LYS A 210 -18.43 3.69 -12.50
CA LYS A 210 -19.27 4.67 -13.20
C LYS A 210 -19.11 4.63 -14.72
N THR A 211 -17.92 4.35 -15.23
CA THR A 211 -17.67 4.21 -16.67
C THR A 211 -17.95 2.81 -17.21
N GLY A 212 -18.30 1.86 -16.33
CA GLY A 212 -18.51 0.46 -16.71
C GLY A 212 -17.22 -0.28 -17.06
N ARG A 213 -16.04 0.29 -16.77
CA ARG A 213 -14.74 -0.31 -17.07
C ARG A 213 -14.38 -1.40 -16.07
N PRO A 214 -14.42 -2.70 -16.44
CA PRO A 214 -14.26 -3.78 -15.48
C PRO A 214 -12.86 -3.81 -14.85
N ILE A 215 -12.80 -4.14 -13.57
CA ILE A 215 -11.56 -4.36 -12.82
C ILE A 215 -11.31 -5.86 -12.76
N LYS A 216 -10.26 -6.34 -13.44
CA LYS A 216 -9.93 -7.76 -13.50
C LYS A 216 -9.55 -8.31 -12.12
N SER A 217 -8.72 -7.58 -11.37
CA SER A 217 -8.43 -7.89 -9.96
C SER A 217 -8.14 -6.63 -9.15
N CYS A 218 -8.58 -6.63 -7.89
CA CYS A 218 -8.24 -5.61 -6.90
C CYS A 218 -7.60 -6.28 -5.69
N ILE A 219 -6.35 -5.91 -5.38
CA ILE A 219 -5.53 -6.52 -4.33
C ILE A 219 -5.12 -5.43 -3.34
N LEU A 220 -5.49 -5.59 -2.08
CA LEU A 220 -5.13 -4.64 -1.03
C LEU A 220 -4.19 -5.29 -0.02
N TRP A 221 -3.07 -4.61 0.28
CA TRP A 221 -2.11 -5.01 1.30
C TRP A 221 -2.27 -4.16 2.54
N ALA A 222 -2.57 -4.79 3.68
CA ALA A 222 -2.80 -4.15 4.98
C ALA A 222 -3.57 -2.81 4.87
N PRO A 223 -4.78 -2.79 4.27
CA PRO A 223 -5.46 -1.55 3.95
C PRO A 223 -5.82 -0.72 5.18
N ALA A 224 -5.47 0.57 5.13
CA ALA A 224 -5.80 1.54 6.17
C ALA A 224 -7.19 2.19 5.97
N CYS A 225 -7.92 1.84 4.90
CA CYS A 225 -9.30 2.30 4.75
C CYS A 225 -10.20 1.74 5.86
N THR A 226 -11.18 2.53 6.25
CA THR A 226 -12.19 2.08 7.22
C THR A 226 -13.07 1.01 6.59
N THR A 227 -13.64 0.11 7.40
CA THR A 227 -14.61 -0.88 6.89
C THR A 227 -15.81 -0.19 6.26
N ALA A 228 -16.20 0.99 6.77
CA ALA A 228 -17.26 1.82 6.18
C ALA A 228 -16.91 2.31 4.76
N LEU A 229 -15.70 2.86 4.55
CA LEU A 229 -15.25 3.29 3.23
C LEU A 229 -15.14 2.10 2.27
N PHE A 230 -14.65 0.95 2.75
CA PHE A 230 -14.61 -0.27 1.95
C PHE A 230 -16.01 -0.71 1.49
N LYS A 231 -16.98 -0.75 2.41
CA LYS A 231 -18.38 -1.09 2.14
C LYS A 231 -19.05 -0.12 1.17
N GLN A 232 -18.65 1.15 1.20
CA GLN A 232 -19.17 2.17 0.30
C GLN A 232 -18.57 2.05 -1.10
N SER A 233 -17.25 1.98 -1.21
CA SER A 233 -16.56 2.20 -2.49
C SER A 233 -16.16 0.91 -3.22
N TYR A 234 -15.89 -0.18 -2.49
CA TYR A 234 -15.39 -1.42 -3.07
C TYR A 234 -16.46 -2.50 -3.13
N LEU A 235 -17.19 -2.70 -2.03
CA LEU A 235 -18.13 -3.80 -1.88
C LEU A 235 -19.21 -3.87 -2.99
N PRO A 236 -19.83 -2.76 -3.45
CA PRO A 236 -20.79 -2.81 -4.55
C PRO A 236 -20.17 -3.33 -5.85
N SER A 237 -18.91 -2.97 -6.12
CA SER A 237 -18.17 -3.44 -7.29
C SER A 237 -17.79 -4.92 -7.17
N ILE A 238 -17.54 -5.43 -5.96
CA ILE A 238 -17.29 -6.86 -5.74
C ILE A 238 -18.58 -7.67 -5.92
N ASP A 239 -19.69 -7.19 -5.34
CA ASP A 239 -20.99 -7.89 -5.38
C ASP A 239 -21.57 -7.97 -6.79
N SER A 240 -21.42 -6.91 -7.56
CA SER A 240 -21.85 -6.86 -8.97
C SER A 240 -20.91 -7.63 -9.91
N GLY A 241 -19.76 -8.11 -9.43
CA GLY A 241 -18.72 -8.73 -10.27
C GLY A 241 -17.95 -7.74 -11.15
N HIS A 242 -18.15 -6.42 -10.96
CA HIS A 242 -17.37 -5.39 -11.62
C HIS A 242 -15.89 -5.46 -11.23
N ILE A 243 -15.59 -5.79 -9.97
CA ILE A 243 -14.32 -6.37 -9.54
C ILE A 243 -14.42 -7.88 -9.70
N GLY A 244 -13.72 -8.43 -10.70
CA GLY A 244 -13.77 -9.86 -10.99
C GLY A 244 -13.16 -10.73 -9.89
N ARG A 245 -12.09 -10.26 -9.23
CA ARG A 245 -11.48 -10.91 -8.07
C ARG A 245 -10.97 -9.88 -7.08
N PHE A 246 -11.43 -9.95 -5.83
CA PHE A 246 -10.87 -9.18 -4.73
C PHE A 246 -9.90 -10.04 -3.91
N THR A 247 -8.79 -9.45 -3.44
CA THR A 247 -7.87 -10.12 -2.53
C THR A 247 -7.42 -9.16 -1.45
N LEU A 248 -7.50 -9.61 -0.21
CA LEU A 248 -7.05 -8.88 0.95
C LEU A 248 -5.86 -9.59 1.58
N PHE A 249 -4.75 -8.88 1.77
CA PHE A 249 -3.65 -9.31 2.63
C PHE A 249 -3.72 -8.52 3.94
N THR A 250 -3.70 -9.22 5.07
CA THR A 250 -3.55 -8.60 6.41
C THR A 250 -2.44 -9.31 7.16
N LEU A 251 -1.89 -8.70 8.22
CA LEU A 251 -1.21 -9.55 9.19
C LEU A 251 -2.28 -10.33 9.96
N ASN A 252 -1.88 -11.48 10.52
CA ASN A 252 -2.67 -12.16 11.53
C ASN A 252 -2.61 -11.37 12.83
N ASP A 253 -3.63 -11.52 13.67
CA ASP A 253 -3.82 -10.72 14.87
C ASP A 253 -2.62 -10.82 15.83
N LYS A 254 -2.01 -12.00 15.95
CA LYS A 254 -0.77 -12.18 16.73
C LYS A 254 0.38 -11.33 16.19
N ALA A 255 0.59 -11.30 14.87
CA ALA A 255 1.63 -10.50 14.25
C ALA A 255 1.31 -9.00 14.34
N GLU A 256 0.05 -8.58 14.16
CA GLU A 256 -0.36 -7.17 14.36
C GLU A 256 -0.08 -6.70 15.79
N GLN A 257 -0.38 -7.54 16.80
CA GLN A 257 -0.13 -7.25 18.21
C GLN A 257 1.35 -7.31 18.61
N CYS A 258 2.17 -8.04 17.85
CA CYS A 258 3.62 -8.13 18.05
C CYS A 258 4.41 -7.14 17.17
N ASP A 259 3.75 -6.45 16.24
CA ASP A 259 4.35 -5.43 15.39
C ASP A 259 4.68 -4.19 16.25
N ASN A 260 5.53 -3.32 15.72
CA ASN A 260 5.81 -2.04 16.35
C ASN A 260 5.83 -0.92 15.32
N CYS A 261 5.05 0.13 15.57
CA CYS A 261 5.18 1.36 14.80
C CYS A 261 6.41 2.13 15.31
N ALA A 262 7.52 2.08 14.55
CA ALA A 262 8.78 2.77 14.84
C ALA A 262 9.38 2.46 16.24
N ARG A 263 9.05 1.29 16.82
CA ARG A 263 9.38 0.89 18.21
C ARG A 263 8.79 1.78 19.30
N ILE A 264 7.74 2.51 18.97
CA ILE A 264 7.10 3.52 19.84
C ILE A 264 5.75 3.03 20.33
N TYR A 265 5.01 2.38 19.45
CA TYR A 265 3.75 1.72 19.74
C TYR A 265 3.96 0.22 19.64
N ASN A 266 3.59 -0.54 20.66
CA ASN A 266 3.85 -1.99 20.75
C ASN A 266 2.81 -2.82 19.96
N LYS A 267 2.10 -2.19 19.03
CA LYS A 267 1.19 -2.81 18.07
C LYS A 267 1.44 -2.19 16.70
N SER A 268 0.79 -2.72 15.68
CA SER A 268 0.91 -2.19 14.33
C SER A 268 0.42 -0.75 14.20
N LEU A 269 0.89 -0.10 13.13
CA LEU A 269 0.43 1.24 12.77
C LEU A 269 -1.10 1.30 12.54
N LEU A 270 -1.73 0.22 12.06
CA LEU A 270 -3.18 0.20 11.85
C LEU A 270 -3.95 0.27 13.17
N TYR A 271 -3.45 -0.36 14.24
CA TYR A 271 -4.02 -0.18 15.57
C TYR A 271 -3.93 1.27 16.02
N GLN A 272 -2.79 1.94 15.81
CA GLN A 272 -2.64 3.36 16.17
C GLN A 272 -3.63 4.25 15.39
N VAL A 273 -3.77 4.01 14.07
CA VAL A 273 -4.72 4.76 13.23
C VAL A 273 -6.15 4.54 13.72
N SER A 274 -6.55 3.28 13.93
CA SER A 274 -7.88 2.90 14.43
C SER A 274 -8.17 3.51 15.80
N ASN A 275 -7.22 3.42 16.72
CA ASN A 275 -7.40 3.80 18.13
C ASN A 275 -7.26 5.29 18.38
N ALA A 276 -6.53 6.04 17.54
CA ALA A 276 -6.19 7.43 17.84
C ALA A 276 -6.45 8.42 16.72
N PHE A 277 -6.22 8.08 15.45
CA PHE A 277 -6.23 9.09 14.38
C PHE A 277 -7.55 9.17 13.61
N GLU A 278 -8.39 8.15 13.75
CA GLU A 278 -9.69 8.11 13.11
C GLU A 278 -10.77 8.95 13.83
N ALA A 279 -11.98 8.97 13.26
CA ALA A 279 -13.10 9.81 13.70
C ALA A 279 -13.34 9.78 15.22
N TRP A 280 -13.40 8.59 15.82
CA TRP A 280 -13.43 8.40 17.28
C TRP A 280 -12.24 7.53 17.74
N PRO A 281 -11.71 7.79 18.94
CA PRO A 281 -10.64 6.98 19.48
C PRO A 281 -11.18 5.70 20.12
N HIS A 282 -10.26 4.78 20.42
CA HIS A 282 -10.48 3.71 21.38
C HIS A 282 -10.63 4.31 22.78
N ILE A 283 -11.58 3.77 23.55
CA ILE A 283 -11.78 4.07 24.96
C ILE A 283 -11.81 2.72 25.69
N PRO A 284 -10.80 2.40 26.52
CA PRO A 284 -10.71 1.12 27.21
C PRO A 284 -12.01 0.74 27.89
N LEU A 285 -12.47 -0.49 27.70
CA LEU A 285 -13.71 -1.06 28.27
C LEU A 285 -15.03 -0.41 27.80
N PHE A 286 -15.00 0.71 27.08
CA PHE A 286 -16.20 1.44 26.66
C PHE A 286 -16.43 1.40 25.15
N LYS A 287 -15.37 1.52 24.36
CA LYS A 287 -15.50 1.67 22.90
C LYS A 287 -14.23 1.26 22.16
N ASP A 288 -14.38 0.46 21.12
CA ASP A 288 -13.31 0.22 20.16
C ASP A 288 -13.01 1.44 19.29
N GLY A 289 -11.79 1.49 18.76
CA GLY A 289 -11.40 2.44 17.71
C GLY A 289 -12.23 2.27 16.43
N VAL A 290 -12.04 3.16 15.46
CA VAL A 290 -12.73 3.02 14.17
C VAL A 290 -12.25 1.76 13.45
N PRO A 291 -13.15 0.87 13.00
CA PRO A 291 -12.77 -0.38 12.36
C PRO A 291 -12.09 -0.13 11.00
N LEU A 292 -10.92 -0.75 10.81
CA LEU A 292 -10.14 -0.70 9.57
C LEU A 292 -10.16 -2.05 8.88
N LEU A 293 -10.18 -2.05 7.55
CA LEU A 293 -10.22 -3.28 6.76
C LEU A 293 -8.96 -4.14 6.94
N GLY A 294 -7.80 -3.52 7.19
CA GLY A 294 -6.54 -4.23 7.35
C GLY A 294 -6.36 -4.97 8.66
N LEU A 295 -7.28 -4.83 9.62
CA LEU A 295 -7.23 -5.49 10.92
C LEU A 295 -8.08 -6.77 10.92
N GLU A 296 -7.45 -7.92 11.17
CA GLU A 296 -8.12 -9.25 11.21
C GLU A 296 -9.37 -9.22 12.11
N ARG A 297 -9.24 -8.73 13.34
CA ARG A 297 -10.36 -8.60 14.29
C ARG A 297 -11.56 -7.82 13.74
N CYS A 298 -11.32 -6.79 12.92
CA CYS A 298 -12.39 -5.97 12.37
C CYS A 298 -13.18 -6.74 11.29
N ILE A 299 -12.50 -7.61 10.53
CA ILE A 299 -13.13 -8.50 9.55
C ILE A 299 -13.97 -9.55 10.28
N GLU A 300 -13.41 -10.18 11.30
CA GLU A 300 -14.10 -11.23 12.07
C GLU A 300 -15.34 -10.71 12.81
N SER A 301 -15.28 -9.47 13.32
CA SER A 301 -16.40 -8.84 14.03
C SER A 301 -17.55 -8.39 13.13
N ASP A 302 -17.36 -8.36 11.81
CA ASP A 302 -18.32 -7.82 10.85
C ASP A 302 -18.95 -8.94 10.02
N SER A 303 -20.25 -9.20 10.22
CA SER A 303 -20.96 -10.29 9.52
C SER A 303 -20.85 -10.16 8.00
N ARG A 304 -20.98 -8.95 7.45
CA ARG A 304 -20.95 -8.74 6.01
C ARG A 304 -19.57 -9.04 5.42
N LEU A 305 -18.50 -8.73 6.15
CA LEU A 305 -17.13 -9.05 5.73
C LEU A 305 -16.83 -10.54 5.87
N ARG A 306 -17.30 -11.20 6.93
CA ARG A 306 -17.20 -12.67 7.05
C ARG A 306 -17.90 -13.38 5.89
N ASP A 307 -19.09 -12.92 5.51
CA ASP A 307 -19.83 -13.48 4.37
C ASP A 307 -19.07 -13.25 3.05
N LEU A 308 -18.45 -12.08 2.87
CA LEU A 308 -17.64 -11.76 1.70
C LEU A 308 -16.51 -12.77 1.51
N PHE A 309 -15.72 -13.02 2.55
CA PHE A 309 -14.55 -13.91 2.49
C PHE A 309 -14.88 -15.40 2.60
N SER A 310 -16.12 -15.74 2.95
CA SER A 310 -16.65 -17.10 2.82
C SER A 310 -17.13 -17.39 1.39
N GLY A 311 -17.30 -16.34 0.57
CA GLY A 311 -17.72 -16.42 -0.82
C GLY A 311 -16.60 -16.81 -1.78
N LYS A 312 -16.94 -16.85 -3.08
CA LYS A 312 -15.99 -17.24 -4.15
C LYS A 312 -15.24 -16.06 -4.77
N ASN A 313 -15.68 -14.82 -4.57
CA ASN A 313 -15.18 -13.65 -5.31
C ASN A 313 -14.14 -12.82 -4.55
N ALA A 314 -13.86 -13.19 -3.30
CA ALA A 314 -12.88 -12.54 -2.44
C ALA A 314 -11.98 -13.58 -1.77
N ASP A 315 -10.68 -13.30 -1.71
CA ASP A 315 -9.72 -14.08 -0.94
C ASP A 315 -9.16 -13.26 0.22
N TRP A 316 -8.84 -13.93 1.32
CA TRP A 316 -8.20 -13.33 2.47
C TRP A 316 -6.94 -14.11 2.85
N VAL A 317 -5.80 -13.47 2.65
CA VAL A 317 -4.48 -13.99 2.97
C VAL A 317 -3.99 -13.35 4.27
N ARG A 318 -3.71 -14.19 5.26
CA ARG A 318 -3.21 -13.75 6.57
C ARG A 318 -1.73 -14.04 6.69
N ALA A 319 -0.95 -13.01 7.02
CA ALA A 319 0.51 -13.05 7.08
C ALA A 319 1.03 -12.89 8.52
N PRO A 320 2.18 -13.47 8.89
CA PRO A 320 2.92 -14.45 8.12
C PRO A 320 2.15 -15.79 8.07
N ASN A 321 2.34 -16.55 7.01
CA ASN A 321 1.90 -17.94 6.91
C ASN A 321 3.02 -18.84 6.32
N ASP A 322 2.79 -20.15 6.28
CA ASP A 322 3.77 -21.14 5.75
C ASP A 322 3.24 -21.84 4.49
N LEU A 323 2.41 -21.16 3.71
CA LEU A 323 1.76 -21.70 2.51
C LEU A 323 2.68 -21.68 1.28
N LYS A 324 3.93 -22.14 1.41
CA LYS A 324 4.95 -22.12 0.34
C LYS A 324 4.50 -22.81 -0.95
N ASP A 325 3.70 -23.87 -0.81
CA ASP A 325 3.17 -24.66 -1.92
C ASP A 325 1.90 -24.04 -2.56
N SER A 326 1.39 -22.94 -2.00
CA SER A 326 0.28 -22.15 -2.55
C SER A 326 0.76 -20.72 -2.86
N PRO A 327 1.45 -20.48 -3.99
CA PRO A 327 2.09 -19.20 -4.29
C PRO A 327 1.16 -17.99 -4.27
N CYS A 328 -0.13 -18.15 -4.55
CA CYS A 328 -1.14 -17.08 -4.49
C CYS A 328 -1.55 -16.71 -3.06
N ASP A 329 -1.30 -17.57 -2.08
CA ASP A 329 -1.72 -17.41 -0.68
C ASP A 329 -0.52 -17.25 0.26
N TYR A 330 0.69 -17.26 -0.28
CA TYR A 330 1.91 -17.19 0.51
C TYR A 330 2.30 -15.75 0.82
N SER A 331 2.54 -15.47 2.10
CA SER A 331 3.08 -14.19 2.57
C SER A 331 3.91 -14.38 3.82
N THR A 332 5.11 -13.79 3.85
CA THR A 332 6.00 -13.83 5.02
C THR A 332 6.12 -12.48 5.73
N ALA A 333 5.29 -11.51 5.35
CA ALA A 333 5.22 -10.21 6.00
C ALA A 333 4.93 -10.38 7.50
N ARG A 334 5.69 -9.66 8.34
CA ARG A 334 5.56 -9.71 9.81
C ARG A 334 5.23 -8.35 10.43
N HIS A 335 5.45 -7.28 9.67
CA HIS A 335 5.18 -5.91 10.07
C HIS A 335 4.33 -5.24 8.98
N HIS A 336 3.55 -4.22 9.37
CA HIS A 336 2.63 -3.52 8.47
C HIS A 336 3.32 -2.98 7.20
N GLY A 337 4.56 -2.52 7.35
CA GLY A 337 5.36 -1.98 6.27
C GLY A 337 6.15 -3.02 5.47
N ASP A 338 5.99 -4.31 5.72
CA ASP A 338 6.76 -5.36 5.05
C ASP A 338 6.13 -5.83 3.73
N PHE A 339 4.81 -5.68 3.55
CA PHE A 339 4.09 -6.33 2.43
C PHE A 339 4.65 -6.00 1.05
N ASP A 340 5.11 -4.77 0.84
CA ASP A 340 5.69 -4.36 -0.42
C ASP A 340 7.17 -4.81 -0.55
N ASP A 341 7.86 -5.20 0.53
CA ASP A 341 9.20 -5.80 0.50
C ASP A 341 9.21 -7.33 0.64
N ASP A 342 8.03 -7.90 0.89
CA ASP A 342 7.84 -9.32 1.09
C ASP A 342 7.74 -10.00 -0.28
N GLN A 343 8.81 -10.71 -0.67
CA GLN A 343 8.87 -11.37 -1.97
C GLN A 343 7.71 -12.36 -2.17
N ALA A 344 7.26 -13.02 -1.11
CA ALA A 344 6.11 -13.92 -1.15
C ALA A 344 4.82 -13.15 -1.51
N THR A 345 4.52 -12.04 -0.82
CA THR A 345 3.36 -11.19 -1.09
C THR A 345 3.37 -10.63 -2.51
N VAL A 346 4.51 -10.11 -2.98
CA VAL A 346 4.61 -9.51 -4.32
C VAL A 346 4.46 -10.58 -5.41
N ARG A 347 5.07 -11.75 -5.23
CA ARG A 347 4.87 -12.90 -6.13
C ARG A 347 3.43 -13.37 -6.14
N ALA A 348 2.80 -13.49 -4.98
CA ALA A 348 1.38 -13.84 -4.86
C ALA A 348 0.50 -12.84 -5.62
N THR A 349 0.80 -11.55 -5.50
CA THR A 349 0.08 -10.48 -6.22
C THR A 349 0.26 -10.61 -7.73
N GLN A 350 1.48 -10.84 -8.22
CA GLN A 350 1.71 -11.07 -9.65
C GLN A 350 0.99 -12.33 -10.15
N ALA A 351 1.06 -13.44 -9.42
CA ALA A 351 0.38 -14.69 -9.77
C ALA A 351 -1.13 -14.49 -9.92
N ARG A 352 -1.74 -13.76 -8.97
CA ARG A 352 -3.17 -13.40 -8.97
C ARG A 352 -3.55 -12.54 -10.16
N MET A 353 -2.75 -11.53 -10.52
CA MET A 353 -3.01 -10.71 -11.71
C MET A 353 -2.92 -11.53 -13.01
N LEU A 354 -2.03 -12.53 -13.06
CA LEU A 354 -1.90 -13.42 -14.21
C LEU A 354 -2.95 -14.55 -14.23
N GLY A 355 -3.76 -14.70 -13.18
CA GLY A 355 -4.69 -15.82 -13.02
C GLY A 355 -4.00 -17.18 -12.97
N LYS A 356 -2.75 -17.23 -12.50
CA LYS A 356 -1.95 -18.46 -12.41
C LYS A 356 -1.88 -18.92 -10.96
N THR A 357 -1.93 -20.23 -10.75
CA THR A 357 -1.67 -20.86 -9.44
C THR A 357 -0.17 -20.97 -9.14
N GLU A 358 0.68 -20.82 -10.16
CA GLU A 358 2.15 -20.85 -10.03
C GLU A 358 2.82 -19.85 -10.98
N LEU A 359 3.93 -19.26 -10.54
CA LEU A 359 4.83 -18.46 -11.38
C LEU A 359 6.06 -19.29 -11.74
N LYS A 360 6.32 -19.47 -13.04
CA LYS A 360 7.56 -20.09 -13.53
C LYS A 360 8.64 -19.02 -13.68
N GLY A 361 9.79 -19.20 -13.01
CA GLY A 361 10.97 -18.33 -13.08
C GLY A 361 11.33 -17.66 -11.74
N GLU A 362 12.53 -17.08 -11.66
CA GLU A 362 12.99 -16.32 -10.50
C GLU A 362 12.43 -14.89 -10.54
N PHE A 363 11.23 -14.65 -10.00
CA PHE A 363 10.81 -13.28 -9.67
C PHE A 363 11.59 -12.82 -8.44
N SER A 364 12.78 -12.26 -8.61
CA SER A 364 13.56 -11.71 -7.48
C SER A 364 13.75 -10.21 -7.67
N PHE A 365 13.46 -9.44 -6.63
CA PHE A 365 13.83 -8.03 -6.55
C PHE A 365 14.69 -7.79 -5.31
N GLU A 366 15.59 -6.82 -5.41
CA GLU A 366 16.39 -6.40 -4.26
C GLU A 366 15.50 -5.73 -3.22
N VAL A 367 15.70 -6.07 -1.94
CA VAL A 367 15.03 -5.38 -0.83
C VAL A 367 15.59 -3.97 -0.73
N THR A 368 14.72 -2.95 -0.64
CA THR A 368 15.17 -1.55 -0.63
C THR A 368 16.15 -1.27 0.51
N LYS A 369 17.00 -0.25 0.35
CA LYS A 369 17.91 0.19 1.42
C LYS A 369 17.16 0.69 2.65
N SER A 370 16.01 1.34 2.47
CA SER A 370 15.12 1.77 3.54
C SER A 370 14.52 0.56 4.28
N SER A 371 14.06 -0.46 3.57
CA SER A 371 13.60 -1.71 4.16
C SER A 371 14.72 -2.48 4.88
N SER A 372 15.91 -2.55 4.30
CA SER A 372 17.09 -3.15 4.93
C SER A 372 17.53 -2.40 6.19
N ARG A 373 17.34 -1.07 6.25
CA ARG A 373 17.55 -0.28 7.49
C ARG A 373 16.46 -0.61 8.53
N ARG A 374 15.20 -0.71 8.12
CA ARG A 374 14.07 -1.07 8.99
C ARG A 374 14.23 -2.49 9.56
N ARG A 375 14.60 -3.48 8.74
CA ARG A 375 14.92 -4.85 9.18
C ARG A 375 16.09 -4.91 10.16
N ARG A 376 17.18 -4.18 9.89
CA ARG A 376 18.34 -4.10 10.80
C ARG A 376 18.00 -3.41 12.12
N ALA A 377 17.14 -2.39 12.10
CA ALA A 377 16.55 -1.90 13.32
C ALA A 377 15.79 -3.07 14.00
N ASN A 378 14.82 -3.71 13.37
CA ASN A 378 14.04 -4.75 14.05
C ASN A 378 14.87 -5.96 14.58
N LEU A 379 16.03 -6.26 13.98
CA LEU A 379 16.93 -7.35 14.38
C LEU A 379 17.96 -7.02 15.48
N SER A 380 18.23 -5.74 15.80
CA SER A 380 19.28 -5.34 16.77
C SER A 380 18.84 -5.44 18.24
N ARG A 381 18.22 -6.57 18.60
CA ARG A 381 17.96 -6.98 19.98
C ARG A 381 19.15 -7.74 20.56
#